data_AF-A0A7Y9GRY4-F1
#
_entry.id   AF-A0A7Y9GRY4-F1
#
_cell.length_a   1.000
_cell.length_b   1.000
_cell.length_c   1.000
_cell.angle_alpha   90.00
_cell.angle_beta   90.00
_cell.angle_gamma   90.00
#
_symmetry.space_group_name_H-M   'P 1'
#
loop_
_entity.id
_entity.type
_entity.pdbx_description
1 polymer ?
#
loop_
_entity_poly.entity_id
_entity_poly.type
_entity_poly.pdbx_seq_one_letter_code
_entity_poly.pdbx_strand_id
1 'polypeptide(L)'
;MSAQEQGGWYRLATIVLDRVPTRGEGAVSATVAALQAVVPPVPLAAMGRGEIGSDGWDQQWSAVFQSCADAGSEIATVAFTGG
;
A
#
# COMPACT_ATOMS: atom_id res chain seq x y z
N MET A 1 -16.65 1.22 12.25
CA MET A 1 -16.09 2.24 11.34
C MET A 1 -17.15 2.71 10.36
N SER A 2 -17.35 4.02 10.24
CA SER A 2 -18.27 4.59 9.23
C SER A 2 -17.66 4.55 7.82
N ALA A 3 -18.46 4.66 6.76
CA ALA A 3 -17.94 4.72 5.38
C ALA A 3 -17.01 5.94 5.16
N GLN A 4 -17.28 7.05 5.84
CA GLN A 4 -16.43 8.25 5.80
C GLN A 4 -15.08 7.98 6.46
N GLU A 5 -15.10 7.36 7.64
CA GLU A 5 -13.90 7.01 8.40
C GLU A 5 -13.05 5.99 7.62
N GLN A 6 -13.68 4.97 7.02
CA GLN A 6 -13.03 4.01 6.14
C GLN A 6 -12.37 4.69 4.92
N GLY A 7 -13.09 5.61 4.26
CA GLY A 7 -12.55 6.38 3.13
C GLY A 7 -11.35 7.25 3.54
N GLY A 8 -11.39 7.83 4.75
CA GLY A 8 -10.28 8.57 5.34
C GLY A 8 -9.05 7.70 5.55
N TRP A 9 -9.23 6.49 6.09
CA TRP A 9 -8.14 5.53 6.29
C TRP A 9 -7.49 5.08 4.99
N TYR A 10 -8.28 4.74 3.97
CA TYR A 10 -7.72 4.36 2.67
C TYR A 10 -6.94 5.50 2.02
N ARG A 11 -7.46 6.73 2.08
CA ARG A 11 -6.73 7.89 1.60
C ARG A 11 -5.39 8.06 2.31
N LEU A 12 -5.38 7.98 3.64
CA LEU A 12 -4.14 8.01 4.43
C LEU A 12 -3.16 6.92 3.99
N ALA A 13 -3.65 5.69 3.78
CA ALA A 13 -2.83 4.57 3.32
C ALA A 13 -2.16 4.85 1.96
N THR A 14 -2.88 5.41 0.98
CA THR A 14 -2.29 5.76 -0.33
C THR A 14 -1.19 6.83 -0.22
N ILE A 15 -1.36 7.82 0.65
CA ILE A 15 -0.37 8.89 0.87
C ILE A 15 0.87 8.34 1.59
N VAL A 16 0.69 7.46 2.57
CA VAL A 16 1.80 6.82 3.29
C VAL A 16 2.59 5.92 2.36
N LEU A 17 1.91 5.12 1.53
CA LEU A 17 2.53 4.24 0.55
C LEU A 17 3.42 5.02 -0.44
N ASP A 18 2.93 6.13 -0.99
CA ASP A 18 3.67 6.99 -1.91
C ASP A 18 4.96 7.58 -1.32
N ARG A 19 5.02 7.72 0.01
CA ARG A 19 6.20 8.23 0.72
C ARG A 19 7.21 7.15 1.09
N VAL A 20 6.91 5.88 0.86
CA VAL A 20 7.86 4.79 1.13
C VAL A 20 9.08 4.97 0.22
N PRO A 21 10.31 5.02 0.77
CA PRO A 21 11.51 5.19 -0.05
C PRO A 21 11.74 4.00 -0.99
N THR A 22 11.74 4.27 -2.30
CA THR A 22 12.02 3.29 -3.37
C THR A 22 13.31 3.61 -4.14
N ARG A 23 14.16 4.47 -3.57
CA ARG A 23 15.47 4.85 -4.16
C ARG A 23 16.58 3.82 -3.94
N GLY A 24 16.26 2.69 -3.28
CA GLY A 24 17.21 1.61 -3.06
C GLY A 24 17.34 0.69 -4.27
N GLU A 25 18.45 -0.04 -4.35
CA GLU A 25 18.60 -1.16 -5.28
C GLU A 25 17.98 -2.43 -4.67
N GLY A 26 17.45 -3.32 -5.51
CA GLY A 26 16.97 -4.64 -5.11
C GLY A 26 15.46 -4.89 -5.28
N ALA A 27 15.09 -6.16 -5.15
CA ALA A 27 13.74 -6.64 -5.46
C ALA A 27 12.66 -5.96 -4.61
N VAL A 28 12.90 -5.75 -3.32
CA VAL A 28 11.95 -5.08 -2.41
C VAL A 28 11.66 -3.65 -2.84
N SER A 29 12.70 -2.91 -3.22
CA SER A 29 12.55 -1.52 -3.70
C SER A 29 11.73 -1.48 -5.00
N ALA A 30 11.99 -2.41 -5.92
CA ALA A 30 11.29 -2.53 -7.20
C ALA A 30 9.81 -2.92 -7.03
N THR A 31 9.50 -3.88 -6.16
CA THR A 31 8.11 -4.31 -5.91
C THR A 31 7.31 -3.23 -5.19
N VAL A 32 7.90 -2.49 -4.26
CA VAL A 32 7.25 -1.34 -3.63
C VAL A 32 6.99 -0.22 -4.65
N ALA A 33 7.93 0.06 -5.57
CA ALA A 33 7.71 1.04 -6.64
C ALA A 33 6.57 0.62 -7.59
N ALA A 34 6.48 -0.68 -7.92
CA ALA A 34 5.37 -1.21 -8.72
C ALA A 34 4.03 -1.08 -7.98
N LEU A 35 3.99 -1.31 -6.67
CA LEU A 35 2.80 -1.11 -5.85
C LEU A 35 2.38 0.37 -5.79
N GLN A 36 3.33 1.30 -5.66
CA GLN A 36 3.07 2.76 -5.72
C GLN A 36 2.43 3.17 -7.06
N ALA A 37 2.88 2.58 -8.18
CA ALA A 37 2.33 2.88 -9.50
C ALA A 37 0.87 2.41 -9.67
N VAL A 38 0.49 1.31 -9.02
CA VAL A 38 -0.89 0.78 -9.05
C VAL A 38 -1.80 1.54 -8.10
N VAL A 39 -1.27 2.03 -6.97
CA VAL A 39 -2.05 2.75 -5.95
C VAL A 39 -1.59 4.21 -5.86
N PRO A 40 -1.96 5.07 -6.82
CA PRO A 40 -1.63 6.48 -6.74
C PRO A 40 -2.32 7.14 -5.52
N PRO A 41 -1.72 8.21 -4.95
CA PRO A 41 -2.31 8.97 -3.85
C PRO A 41 -3.71 9.46 -4.18
N VAL A 42 -4.67 9.18 -3.28
CA VAL A 42 -6.00 9.77 -3.37
C VAL A 42 -5.93 11.24 -2.95
N PRO A 43 -6.43 12.19 -3.77
CA PRO A 43 -6.38 13.62 -3.44
C PRO A 43 -7.08 13.98 -2.13
N LEU A 44 -6.64 15.06 -1.48
CA LEU A 44 -7.18 15.46 -0.17
C LEU A 44 -8.66 15.86 -0.19
N ALA A 45 -9.21 16.18 -1.36
CA ALA A 45 -10.62 16.51 -1.54
C ALA A 45 -11.49 15.27 -1.86
N ALA A 46 -10.87 14.10 -2.09
CA ALA A 46 -11.54 12.88 -2.49
C ALA A 46 -11.65 11.88 -1.32
N MET A 47 -12.68 11.02 -1.41
CA MET A 47 -12.92 9.90 -0.50
C MET A 47 -13.03 8.61 -1.32
N GLY A 48 -12.56 7.50 -0.75
CA GLY A 48 -12.66 6.19 -1.37
C GLY A 48 -11.39 5.37 -1.20
N ARG A 49 -11.46 4.11 -1.62
CA ARG A 49 -10.36 3.14 -1.55
C ARG A 49 -9.23 3.38 -2.57
N GLY A 50 -9.46 4.23 -3.58
CA GLY A 50 -8.61 4.25 -4.77
C GLY A 50 -8.54 2.84 -5.37
N GLU A 51 -7.33 2.39 -5.68
CA GLU A 51 -7.07 1.04 -6.19
C GLU A 51 -6.76 -0.01 -5.10
N ILE A 52 -6.78 0.36 -3.81
CA ILE A 52 -6.58 -0.60 -2.71
C ILE A 52 -7.65 -1.68 -2.79
N GLY A 53 -7.25 -2.95 -2.80
CA GLY A 53 -8.14 -4.13 -2.93
C GLY A 53 -8.54 -4.49 -4.37
N SER A 54 -7.95 -3.87 -5.38
CA SER A 54 -8.11 -4.28 -6.79
C SER A 54 -7.20 -5.48 -7.10
N ASP A 55 -7.47 -6.20 -8.19
CA ASP A 55 -6.62 -7.31 -8.63
C ASP A 55 -5.15 -6.87 -8.83
N GLY A 56 -4.96 -5.66 -9.37
CA GLY A 56 -3.62 -5.08 -9.55
C GLY A 56 -2.93 -4.81 -8.21
N TRP A 57 -3.68 -4.32 -7.22
CA TRP A 57 -3.16 -4.12 -5.87
C TRP A 57 -2.79 -5.45 -5.21
N ASP A 58 -3.68 -6.45 -5.25
CA ASP A 58 -3.46 -7.76 -4.65
C ASP A 58 -2.22 -8.45 -5.24
N GLN A 59 -2.03 -8.34 -6.56
CA GLN A 59 -0.86 -8.87 -7.25
C GLN A 59 0.43 -8.20 -6.78
N GLN A 60 0.50 -6.87 -6.77
CA GLN A 60 1.72 -6.16 -6.38
C GLN A 60 2.00 -6.28 -4.88
N TRP A 61 0.96 -6.31 -4.05
CA TRP A 61 1.09 -6.54 -2.63
C TRP A 61 1.69 -7.92 -2.32
N SER A 62 1.22 -8.96 -3.02
CA SER A 62 1.81 -10.30 -2.94
C SER A 62 3.28 -10.32 -3.38
N ALA A 63 3.65 -9.54 -4.41
CA ALA A 63 5.03 -9.42 -4.86
C ALA A 63 5.94 -8.76 -3.81
N VAL A 64 5.45 -7.74 -3.09
CA VAL A 64 6.18 -7.14 -1.96
C VAL A 64 6.44 -8.20 -0.88
N PHE A 65 5.42 -8.96 -0.49
CA PHE A 65 5.56 -10.06 0.46
C PHE A 65 6.62 -11.07 0.07
N GLN A 66 6.58 -11.55 -1.16
CA GLN A 66 7.55 -12.51 -1.66
C GLN A 66 8.96 -11.92 -1.65
N SER A 67 9.14 -10.67 -2.09
CA SER A 67 10.46 -10.04 -2.15
C SER A 67 11.10 -9.83 -0.78
N CYS A 68 10.30 -9.55 0.27
CA CYS A 68 10.80 -9.48 1.64
C CYS A 68 11.17 -10.88 2.16
N ALA A 69 10.35 -11.89 1.89
CA ALA A 69 10.63 -13.27 2.27
C ALA A 69 11.93 -13.80 1.63
N ASP A 70 12.14 -13.53 0.34
CA ASP A 70 13.36 -13.89 -0.40
C ASP A 70 14.60 -13.18 0.16
N ALA A 71 14.42 -11.97 0.70
CA ALA A 71 15.46 -11.22 1.40
C ALA A 71 15.66 -11.67 2.87
N GLY A 72 14.95 -12.71 3.32
CA GLY A 72 15.01 -13.20 4.70
C GLY A 72 14.41 -12.24 5.73
N SER A 73 13.53 -11.34 5.30
CA SER A 73 12.88 -10.33 6.15
C SER A 73 11.41 -10.67 6.39
N GLU A 74 11.01 -10.70 7.67
CA GLU A 74 9.62 -10.94 8.05
C GLU A 74 8.78 -9.67 7.87
N ILE A 75 7.55 -9.82 7.32
CA ILE A 75 6.59 -8.74 7.24
C ILE A 75 5.57 -8.87 8.37
N ALA A 76 5.45 -7.81 9.18
CA ALA A 76 4.36 -7.65 10.11
C ALA A 76 3.19 -6.90 9.45
N THR A 77 1.99 -7.47 9.53
CA THR A 77 0.75 -6.81 9.09
C THR A 77 -0.10 -6.47 10.31
N VAL A 78 -0.51 -5.21 10.41
CA VAL A 78 -1.39 -4.74 11.48
C VAL A 78 -2.64 -4.13 10.85
N ALA A 79 -3.80 -4.60 11.29
CA ALA A 79 -5.09 -4.06 10.89
C ALA A 79 -5.63 -3.15 11.98
N PHE A 80 -6.07 -1.95 11.60
CA PHE A 80 -6.79 -1.04 12.50
C PHE A 80 -8.28 -1.09 12.16
N THR A 81 -9.13 -1.49 13.10
CA THR A 81 -10.58 -1.68 12.89
C THR A 81 -11.46 -0.57 13.49
N GLY A 82 -10.87 0.54 13.94
CA GLY A 82 -11.58 1.77 14.33
C GLY A 82 -11.57 2.09 15.83
N GLY A 83 -11.81 3.38 16.14
CA GLY A 83 -11.96 3.96 17.48
C GLY A 83 -12.85 5.20 17.43
#